data_AF-E9FQK2-F1
#
_entry.id   AF-E9FQK2-F1
#
_cell.length_a   1.000
_cell.length_b   1.000
_cell.length_c   1.000
_cell.angle_alpha   90.00
_cell.angle_beta   90.00
_cell.angle_gamma   90.00
#
_symmetry.space_group_name_H-M   'P 1'
#
loop_
_entity.id
_entity.type
_entity.pdbx_description
1 polymer ?
#
loop_
_entity_poly.entity_id
_entity_poly.type
_entity_poly.pdbx_seq_one_letter_code
_entity_poly.pdbx_strand_id
1 'polypeptide(L)'
;MRPTMTKHKHLTLSDRNDIQLGLECGETFKAIGQLILKDPTTVSKEVKRNKQVRESTSNNLPCPLLAKAPFVCNGCPKRRQNCGYQKVFYLAK
;
A
#
# COMPACT_ATOMS: atom_id res chain seq x y z
N MET A 1 -28.07 0.18 1.30
CA MET A 1 -27.80 0.91 0.04
C MET A 1 -26.37 0.58 -0.40
N ARG A 2 -26.13 0.19 -1.66
CA ARG A 2 -24.74 0.00 -2.16
C ARG A 2 -24.14 1.38 -2.47
N PRO A 3 -22.97 1.73 -1.93
CA PRO A 3 -22.31 2.98 -2.29
C PRO A 3 -22.04 3.02 -3.79
N THR A 4 -22.39 4.13 -4.45
CA THR A 4 -22.14 4.31 -5.88
C THR A 4 -20.67 4.67 -6.10
N MET A 5 -19.93 3.85 -6.84
CA MET A 5 -18.55 4.18 -7.21
C MET A 5 -18.50 5.47 -8.02
N THR A 6 -17.73 6.45 -7.55
CA THR A 6 -17.57 7.73 -8.24
C THR A 6 -16.67 7.56 -9.45
N LYS A 7 -17.26 7.56 -10.65
CA LYS A 7 -16.51 7.52 -11.90
C LYS A 7 -15.72 8.84 -12.06
N HIS A 8 -14.44 8.70 -12.40
CA HIS A 8 -13.55 9.78 -12.90
C HIS A 8 -13.11 10.84 -11.88
N LYS A 9 -13.28 10.61 -10.57
CA LYS A 9 -12.66 11.45 -9.53
C LYS A 9 -11.28 10.92 -9.15
N HIS A 10 -10.28 11.79 -9.19
CA HIS A 10 -8.93 11.49 -8.67
C HIS A 10 -8.97 11.13 -7.18
N LEU A 11 -7.95 10.40 -6.72
CA LEU A 11 -7.75 10.14 -5.30
C LEU A 11 -7.45 11.46 -4.57
N THR A 12 -8.17 11.70 -3.48
CA THR A 12 -7.90 12.81 -2.57
C THR A 12 -6.73 12.47 -1.64
N LEU A 13 -6.19 13.47 -0.93
CA LEU A 13 -5.19 13.21 0.12
C LEU A 13 -5.76 12.32 1.24
N SER A 14 -7.04 12.49 1.59
CA SER A 14 -7.72 11.62 2.57
C SER A 14 -7.73 10.17 2.09
N ASP A 15 -8.10 9.93 0.82
CA ASP A 15 -8.12 8.59 0.26
C ASP A 15 -6.73 7.94 0.32
N ARG A 16 -5.65 8.71 0.09
CA ARG A 16 -4.28 8.20 0.19
C ARG A 16 -3.88 7.88 1.62
N ASN A 17 -4.29 8.69 2.60
CA ASN A 17 -4.08 8.40 4.01
C ASN A 17 -4.81 7.11 4.43
N ASP A 18 -6.05 6.94 3.99
CA ASP A 18 -6.83 5.72 4.23
C ASP A 18 -6.20 4.48 3.59
N ILE A 19 -5.64 4.62 2.37
CA ILE A 19 -4.85 3.57 1.73
C ILE A 19 -3.62 3.23 2.60
N GLN A 20 -2.87 4.22 3.07
CA GLN A 20 -1.69 3.97 3.91
C GLN A 20 -2.06 3.22 5.19
N LEU A 21 -3.08 3.68 5.92
CA LEU A 21 -3.57 3.05 7.13
C LEU A 21 -4.03 1.61 6.88
N GLY A 22 -4.83 1.38 5.84
CA GLY A 22 -5.27 0.03 5.47
C GLY A 22 -4.09 -0.91 5.19
N LEU A 23 -3.06 -0.43 4.49
CA LEU A 23 -1.85 -1.21 4.22
C LEU A 23 -1.05 -1.52 5.49
N GLU A 24 -1.03 -0.61 6.47
CA GLU A 24 -0.39 -0.82 7.77
C GLU A 24 -1.16 -1.83 8.63
N CYS A 25 -2.49 -1.83 8.54
CA CYS A 25 -3.37 -2.80 9.19
C CYS A 25 -3.39 -4.18 8.48
N GLY A 26 -2.77 -4.31 7.30
CA GLY A 26 -2.77 -5.56 6.54
C GLY A 26 -4.07 -5.83 5.77
N GLU A 27 -4.86 -4.79 5.53
CA GLU A 27 -6.12 -4.88 4.78
C GLU A 27 -5.90 -5.25 3.31
N THR A 28 -6.91 -5.90 2.73
CA THR A 28 -6.89 -6.23 1.29
C THR A 28 -7.21 -4.99 0.44
N PHE A 29 -6.72 -4.93 -0.81
CA PHE A 29 -7.12 -3.85 -1.74
C PHE A 29 -8.64 -3.74 -1.93
N LYS A 30 -9.36 -4.85 -1.77
CA LYS A 30 -10.82 -4.86 -1.84
C LYS A 30 -11.44 -4.07 -0.67
N ALA A 31 -11.00 -4.36 0.55
CA ALA A 31 -11.47 -3.67 1.76
C ALA A 31 -11.11 -2.17 1.71
N ILE A 32 -9.86 -1.85 1.36
CA ILE A 32 -9.40 -0.46 1.20
C ILE A 32 -10.23 0.27 0.13
N GLY A 33 -10.43 -0.33 -1.03
CA GLY A 33 -11.23 0.26 -2.10
C GLY A 33 -12.68 0.53 -1.68
N GLN A 34 -13.29 -0.39 -0.93
CA GLN A 34 -14.62 -0.20 -0.37
C GLN A 34 -14.67 0.97 0.62
N LEU A 35 -13.64 1.14 1.46
CA LEU A 35 -13.55 2.25 2.42
C LEU A 35 -13.53 3.61 1.72
N ILE A 36 -12.68 3.77 0.70
CA ILE A 36 -12.50 5.05 -0.03
C ILE A 36 -13.47 5.22 -1.22
N LEU A 37 -14.43 4.30 -1.38
CA LEU A 37 -15.38 4.28 -2.51
C LEU A 37 -14.71 4.26 -3.90
N LYS A 38 -13.62 3.50 -4.03
CA LYS A 38 -12.88 3.28 -5.28
C LYS A 38 -12.78 1.81 -5.66
N ASP A 39 -12.53 1.57 -6.93
CA ASP A 39 -12.27 0.22 -7.42
C ASP A 39 -10.96 -0.32 -6.83
N PRO A 40 -10.88 -1.60 -6.42
CA PRO A 40 -9.65 -2.18 -5.86
C PRO A 40 -8.43 -2.07 -6.78
N THR A 41 -8.63 -2.05 -8.11
CA THR A 41 -7.55 -1.83 -9.08
C THR A 41 -6.99 -0.40 -9.00
N THR A 42 -7.79 0.58 -8.57
CA THR A 42 -7.34 1.96 -8.33
C THR A 42 -6.35 2.00 -7.17
N VAL A 43 -6.68 1.33 -6.06
CA VAL A 43 -5.75 1.15 -4.92
C VAL A 43 -4.49 0.41 -5.37
N SER A 44 -4.62 -0.67 -6.12
CA SER A 44 -3.45 -1.43 -6.61
C SER A 44 -2.54 -0.59 -7.50
N LYS A 45 -3.10 0.19 -8.44
CA LYS A 45 -2.34 1.08 -9.34
C LYS A 45 -1.65 2.19 -8.56
N GLU A 46 -2.34 2.80 -7.62
CA GLU A 46 -1.81 3.84 -6.72
C GLU A 46 -0.61 3.32 -5.94
N VAL A 47 -0.76 2.19 -5.24
CA VAL A 47 0.32 1.58 -4.43
C VAL A 47 1.51 1.20 -5.30
N LYS A 48 1.28 0.58 -6.46
CA LYS A 48 2.37 0.17 -7.36
C LYS A 48 3.14 1.37 -7.93
N ARG A 49 2.45 2.48 -8.24
CA ARG A 49 3.03 3.69 -8.85
C ARG A 49 3.80 4.53 -7.83
N ASN A 50 3.27 4.68 -6.62
CA ASN A 50 3.77 5.64 -5.62
C ASN A 50 4.53 5.00 -4.45
N LYS A 51 4.80 3.68 -4.50
CA LYS A 51 5.67 3.02 -3.53
C LYS A 51 7.10 3.59 -3.60
N GLN A 52 7.72 3.70 -2.44
CA GLN A 52 9.04 4.26 -2.22
C GLN A 52 9.97 3.16 -1.70
N VAL A 53 11.09 2.97 -2.37
CA VAL A 53 12.15 2.10 -1.89
C VAL A 53 12.91 2.84 -0.79
N ARG A 54 13.11 2.20 0.36
CA ARG A 54 14.03 2.65 1.39
C ARG A 54 15.30 1.83 1.32
N GLU A 55 16.42 2.52 1.21
CA GLU A 55 17.74 1.91 1.24
C GLU A 55 17.94 1.15 2.55
N SER A 56 18.56 -0.01 2.42
CA SER A 56 18.91 -0.89 3.53
C SER A 56 20.42 -0.97 3.61
N THR A 57 20.98 -1.06 4.81
CA THR A 57 22.42 -1.19 5.06
C THR A 57 22.99 -2.58 4.74
N SER A 58 22.17 -3.48 4.17
CA SER A 58 22.52 -4.88 3.90
C SER A 58 22.39 -5.21 2.41
N ASN A 59 22.60 -6.48 2.03
CA ASN A 59 22.85 -7.03 0.68
C ASN A 59 21.83 -6.72 -0.46
N ASN A 60 20.97 -5.70 -0.34
CA ASN A 60 20.00 -5.24 -1.35
C ASN A 60 19.10 -6.35 -1.89
N LEU A 61 18.91 -7.43 -1.12
CA LEU A 61 18.02 -8.52 -1.50
C LEU A 61 16.56 -8.05 -1.42
N PRO A 62 15.73 -8.34 -2.44
CA PRO A 62 14.33 -7.96 -2.42
C PRO A 62 13.58 -8.72 -1.32
N CYS A 63 12.72 -8.02 -0.58
CA CYS A 63 11.90 -8.65 0.45
C CYS A 63 10.88 -9.63 -0.21
N PRO A 64 10.77 -10.89 0.24
CA PRO A 64 9.84 -11.87 -0.32
C PRO A 64 8.36 -11.44 -0.29
N LEU A 65 7.99 -10.56 0.65
CA LEU A 65 6.64 -10.00 0.74
C LEU A 65 6.27 -9.13 -0.46
N LEU A 66 7.27 -8.59 -1.17
CA LEU A 66 7.04 -7.77 -2.36
C LEU A 66 6.58 -8.59 -3.57
N ALA A 67 6.72 -9.93 -3.52
CA ALA A 67 6.23 -10.82 -4.57
C ALA A 67 4.70 -11.01 -4.53
N LYS A 68 4.03 -10.58 -3.46
CA LYS A 68 2.58 -10.71 -3.27
C LYS A 68 1.96 -9.35 -2.97
N ALA A 69 0.65 -9.22 -3.21
CA ALA A 69 -0.08 -8.04 -2.76
C ALA A 69 0.06 -7.92 -1.22
N PRO A 70 0.26 -6.70 -0.68
CA PRO A 70 0.13 -5.40 -1.35
C PRO A 70 1.41 -4.84 -2.01
N PHE A 71 2.44 -5.65 -2.24
CA PHE A 71 3.73 -5.26 -2.86
C PHE A 71 4.51 -4.20 -2.07
N VAL A 72 4.20 -4.06 -0.78
CA VAL A 72 4.83 -3.11 0.14
C VAL A 72 5.00 -3.74 1.53
N CYS A 73 5.91 -3.19 2.31
CA CYS A 73 6.27 -3.63 3.66
C CYS A 73 5.46 -2.93 4.77
N ASN A 74 4.45 -2.11 4.44
CA ASN A 74 3.67 -1.32 5.41
C ASN A 74 3.12 -2.17 6.57
N GLY A 75 2.51 -3.31 6.25
CA GLY A 75 1.96 -4.27 7.22
C GLY A 75 2.91 -5.42 7.58
N CYS A 76 4.21 -5.32 7.30
CA CYS A 76 5.16 -6.40 7.62
C CYS A 76 5.36 -6.50 9.15
N PRO A 77 5.24 -7.70 9.78
CA PRO A 77 5.47 -7.85 11.22
C PRO A 77 6.92 -7.53 11.62
N LYS A 78 7.87 -7.72 10.69
CA LYS A 78 9.29 -7.37 10.87
C LYS A 78 9.59 -5.92 10.49
N ARG A 79 8.59 -5.06 10.23
CA ARG A 79 8.78 -3.68 9.79
C ARG A 79 9.65 -2.87 10.76
N ARG A 80 9.38 -2.98 12.06
CA ARG A 80 10.11 -2.27 13.14
C ARG A 80 11.40 -2.98 13.58
N GLN A 81 11.67 -4.17 13.04
CA GLN A 81 12.90 -4.90 13.31
C GLN A 81 13.99 -4.53 12.30
N ASN A 82 15.24 -4.89 12.61
CA ASN A 82 16.38 -4.73 11.70
C ASN A 82 16.32 -5.79 10.58
N CYS A 83 15.32 -5.67 9.71
CA CYS A 83 15.13 -6.52 8.55
C CYS A 83 16.16 -6.17 7.46
N GLY A 84 17.03 -7.13 7.12
CA GLY A 84 18.10 -7.01 6.14
C GLY A 84 17.68 -7.17 4.68
N TYR A 85 16.42 -6.92 4.35
CA TYR A 85 15.95 -6.88 2.97
C TYR A 85 15.73 -5.43 2.53
N GLN A 86 15.75 -5.18 1.22
CA GLN A 86 15.32 -3.92 0.65
C GLN A 86 13.85 -3.68 1.01
N LYS A 87 13.57 -2.55 1.66
CA LYS A 87 12.23 -2.22 2.15
C LYS A 87 11.53 -1.32 1.15
N VAL A 88 10.26 -1.59 0.89
CA VAL A 88 9.45 -0.76 0.00
C VAL A 88 8.17 -0.37 0.74
N PHE A 89 7.86 0.91 0.80
CA PHE A 89 6.71 1.42 1.55
C PHE A 89 5.84 2.31 0.68
N TYR A 90 4.53 2.26 0.90
CA TYR A 90 3.63 3.31 0.45
C TYR A 90 3.53 4.36 1.56
N LEU A 91 3.86 5.60 1.25
CA LEU A 91 3.67 6.76 2.14
C LEU A 91 2.84 7.78 1.37
N ALA A 92 1.68 8.12 1.92
CA ALA A 92 0.75 9.08 1.33
C ALA A 92 1.44 10.44 1.16
N LYS A 93 1.15 11.10 0.03
CA LYS A 93 1.65 12.42 -0.37
C LYS A 93 0.54 13.22 -1.05
#